data_AF-A0A1C5G1S4-F1
#
_entry.id   AF-A0A1C5G1S4-F1
#
_cell.length_a   1.000
_cell.length_b   1.000
_cell.length_c   1.000
_cell.angle_alpha   90.00
_cell.angle_beta   90.00
_cell.angle_gamma   90.00
#
_symmetry.space_group_name_H-M   'P 1'
#
loop_
_entity.id
_entity.type
_entity.pdbx_description
1 polymer ?
#
loop_
_entity_poly.entity_id
_entity_poly.type
_entity_poly.pdbx_seq_one_letter_code
_entity_poly.pdbx_strand_id
1 'polypeptide(L)'
;RAAQDLGIGTLAAVDDGSPYGRRLAERFADLSPDPAATGQALVVCGTHHGAADTARRLRADGHDGPLFFTDDCAVAEFADLLGDQASSARVVRLRGGPHLQVEAAFAALVRALRSDPAATGDRLLAAVRAAARLSFDADGDPVDADDDAGWEVVPVALLSAPAAPRPTGAPVTGYDVVVVGAGAVGAATAAELASAGLTVAVADLGPGAGSATRASGGLVRAYEPEPVVRALAVRSHQLLWGAASPPRSAGFRRTGSVVLLGPDDVAEAERGIGELSAAGIKADLLTPRELSVRWPDLTADGVAAAVWEPGGGYADPGGTAALYLARALRHGAVLLPP
;
A
#
# COMPACT_ATOMS: atom_id res chain seq x y z
N ARG A 1 -16.30 19.40 10.20
CA ARG A 1 -15.82 20.61 9.49
C ARG A 1 -16.00 20.53 7.98
N ALA A 2 -15.23 19.71 7.25
CA ALA A 2 -15.44 19.45 5.81
C ALA A 2 -16.92 19.25 5.37
N ALA A 3 -17.67 18.45 6.14
CA ALA A 3 -19.11 18.27 5.93
C ALA A 3 -19.92 19.57 6.18
N GLN A 4 -19.60 20.32 7.24
CA GLN A 4 -20.25 21.60 7.57
C GLN A 4 -19.98 22.66 6.50
N ASP A 5 -18.76 22.73 5.95
CA ASP A 5 -18.38 23.66 4.87
C ASP A 5 -19.16 23.38 3.57
N LEU A 6 -19.58 22.13 3.38
CA LEU A 6 -20.44 21.69 2.28
C LEU A 6 -21.95 21.79 2.61
N GLY A 7 -22.32 22.35 3.77
CA GLY A 7 -23.71 22.49 4.20
C GLY A 7 -24.37 21.19 4.62
N ILE A 8 -23.60 20.14 4.95
CA ILE A 8 -24.10 18.82 5.33
C ILE A 8 -24.35 18.80 6.84
N GLY A 9 -25.63 18.66 7.22
CA GLY A 9 -26.09 18.73 8.61
C GLY A 9 -25.94 17.43 9.42
N THR A 10 -25.90 16.27 8.77
CA THR A 10 -25.73 14.95 9.42
C THR A 10 -24.77 14.07 8.62
N LEU A 11 -23.88 13.39 9.34
CA LEU A 11 -22.87 12.49 8.80
C LEU A 11 -22.94 11.18 9.61
N ALA A 12 -22.79 10.02 8.97
CA ALA A 12 -22.52 8.74 9.65
C ALA A 12 -21.31 8.05 9.03
N ALA A 13 -20.76 7.07 9.74
CA ALA A 13 -19.70 6.22 9.23
C ALA A 13 -20.24 4.81 8.96
N VAL A 14 -19.72 4.19 7.90
CA VAL A 14 -19.93 2.78 7.56
C VAL A 14 -18.58 2.14 7.28
N ASP A 15 -18.43 0.85 7.56
CA ASP A 15 -17.18 0.14 7.29
C ASP A 15 -17.29 -0.95 6.21
N ASP A 16 -16.14 -1.33 5.65
CA ASP A 16 -16.02 -2.40 4.65
C ASP A 16 -16.04 -3.82 5.23
N GLY A 17 -16.29 -3.99 6.53
CA GLY A 17 -16.26 -5.27 7.22
C GLY A 17 -14.85 -5.76 7.57
N SER A 18 -13.79 -5.06 7.13
CA SER A 18 -12.41 -5.41 7.45
C SER A 18 -12.04 -4.96 8.87
N PRO A 19 -11.04 -5.59 9.52
CA PRO A 19 -10.51 -5.09 10.78
C PRO A 19 -9.96 -3.67 10.71
N TYR A 20 -9.54 -3.22 9.52
CA TYR A 20 -9.08 -1.85 9.29
C TYR A 20 -10.26 -0.88 9.26
N GLY A 21 -11.26 -1.17 8.43
CA GLY A 21 -12.48 -0.36 8.29
C GLY A 21 -13.20 -0.17 9.62
N ARG A 22 -13.36 -1.23 10.42
CA ARG A 22 -13.97 -1.15 11.76
C ARG A 22 -13.22 -0.19 12.69
N ARG A 23 -11.90 -0.33 12.81
CA ARG A 23 -11.07 0.56 13.63
C ARG A 23 -11.10 2.01 13.16
N LEU A 24 -11.22 2.22 11.85
CA LEU A 24 -11.33 3.55 11.28
C LEU A 24 -12.71 4.15 11.57
N ALA A 25 -13.79 3.38 11.46
CA ALA A 25 -15.14 3.80 11.82
C ALA A 25 -15.27 4.17 13.31
N GLU A 26 -14.54 3.51 14.21
CA GLU A 26 -14.48 3.87 15.64
C GLU A 26 -13.98 5.32 15.86
N ARG A 27 -13.12 5.86 14.98
CA ARG A 27 -12.67 7.26 15.04
C ARG A 27 -13.80 8.26 14.77
N PHE A 28 -14.91 7.79 14.20
CA PHE A 28 -16.09 8.56 13.86
C PHE A 28 -17.29 8.21 14.76
N ALA A 29 -17.05 7.58 15.91
CA ALA A 29 -18.11 7.14 16.84
C ALA A 29 -19.02 8.28 17.35
N ASP A 30 -18.54 9.53 17.32
CA ASP A 30 -19.31 10.71 17.71
C ASP A 30 -20.27 11.23 16.61
N LEU A 31 -20.24 10.61 15.42
CA LEU A 31 -21.16 10.93 14.31
C LEU A 31 -22.54 10.29 14.51
N SER A 32 -23.52 10.67 13.66
CA SER A 32 -24.88 10.15 13.73
C SER A 32 -24.91 8.62 13.72
N PRO A 33 -25.65 7.95 14.62
CA PRO A 33 -25.62 6.50 14.76
C PRO A 33 -26.42 5.75 13.69
N ASP A 34 -27.22 6.44 12.86
CA ASP A 34 -28.07 5.80 11.84
C ASP A 34 -27.51 6.01 10.43
N PRO A 35 -26.74 5.05 9.87
CA PRO A 35 -26.26 5.13 8.49
C PRO A 35 -27.33 4.82 7.43
N ALA A 36 -28.56 4.44 7.81
CA ALA A 36 -29.59 3.97 6.88
C ALA A 36 -30.54 5.06 6.37
N ALA A 37 -30.42 6.31 6.84
CA ALA A 37 -31.28 7.39 6.35
C ALA A 37 -30.95 7.76 4.89
N THR A 38 -31.98 7.72 4.02
CA THR A 38 -31.88 8.14 2.62
C THR A 38 -31.40 9.58 2.50
N GLY A 39 -30.51 9.86 1.55
CA GLY A 39 -29.89 11.18 1.37
C GLY A 39 -28.84 11.58 2.41
N GLN A 40 -28.59 10.76 3.44
CA GLN A 40 -27.57 11.06 4.45
C GLN A 40 -26.16 10.94 3.87
N ALA A 41 -25.26 11.82 4.29
CA ALA A 41 -23.86 11.72 3.91
C ALA A 41 -23.13 10.65 4.74
N LEU A 42 -22.34 9.81 4.07
CA LEU A 42 -21.62 8.69 4.69
C LEU A 42 -20.11 8.85 4.53
N VAL A 43 -19.37 8.59 5.60
CA VAL A 43 -17.94 8.32 5.58
C VAL A 43 -17.75 6.81 5.42
N VAL A 44 -17.20 6.39 4.29
CA VAL A 44 -16.92 4.98 4.02
C VAL A 44 -15.51 4.66 4.51
N CYS A 45 -15.45 3.90 5.60
CA CYS A 45 -14.23 3.50 6.28
C CYS A 45 -13.78 2.13 5.79
N GLY A 46 -12.61 2.02 5.18
CA GLY A 46 -12.17 0.73 4.68
C GLY A 46 -10.82 0.75 4.01
N THR A 47 -10.39 -0.44 3.61
CA THR A 47 -9.31 -0.59 2.62
C THR A 47 -9.72 0.05 1.29
N HIS A 48 -8.78 0.40 0.41
CA HIS A 48 -9.14 1.06 -0.86
C HIS A 48 -10.16 0.25 -1.68
N HIS A 49 -9.94 -1.06 -1.80
CA HIS A 49 -10.87 -1.94 -2.50
C HIS A 49 -12.17 -2.14 -1.72
N GLY A 50 -12.08 -2.40 -0.41
CA GLY A 50 -13.27 -2.61 0.41
C GLY A 50 -14.17 -1.37 0.48
N ALA A 51 -13.60 -0.18 0.58
CA ALA A 51 -14.33 1.08 0.58
C ALA A 51 -15.01 1.34 -0.78
N ALA A 52 -14.32 1.07 -1.89
CA ALA A 52 -14.93 1.18 -3.22
C ALA A 52 -16.05 0.15 -3.43
N ASP A 53 -15.87 -1.09 -2.97
CA ASP A 53 -16.90 -2.15 -3.03
C ASP A 53 -18.11 -1.78 -2.18
N THR A 54 -17.89 -1.27 -0.97
CA THR A 54 -18.96 -0.77 -0.09
C THR A 54 -19.72 0.38 -0.74
N ALA A 55 -19.03 1.34 -1.35
CA ALA A 55 -19.66 2.44 -2.07
C ALA A 55 -20.58 1.94 -3.20
N ARG A 56 -20.09 0.99 -4.00
CA ARG A 56 -20.88 0.39 -5.09
C ARG A 56 -22.10 -0.36 -4.56
N ARG A 57 -21.98 -1.11 -3.46
CA ARG A 57 -23.11 -1.80 -2.82
C ARG A 57 -24.15 -0.81 -2.29
N LEU A 58 -23.74 0.21 -1.54
CA LEU A 58 -24.63 1.24 -1.00
C LEU A 58 -25.51 1.85 -2.08
N ARG A 59 -24.94 2.13 -3.25
CA ARG A 59 -25.67 2.70 -4.37
C ARG A 59 -26.56 1.69 -5.09
N ALA A 60 -26.14 0.43 -5.20
CA ALA A 60 -27.01 -0.65 -5.67
C ALA A 60 -28.22 -0.84 -4.76
N ASP A 61 -28.04 -0.61 -3.45
CA ASP A 61 -29.09 -0.64 -2.42
C ASP A 61 -29.93 0.65 -2.37
N GLY A 62 -29.69 1.59 -3.28
CA GLY A 62 -30.49 2.81 -3.46
C GLY A 62 -30.02 4.03 -2.67
N HIS A 63 -28.84 4.00 -2.05
CA HIS A 63 -28.28 5.17 -1.38
C HIS A 63 -27.86 6.25 -2.39
N ASP A 64 -28.48 7.43 -2.28
CA ASP A 64 -28.26 8.59 -3.14
C ASP A 64 -27.44 9.71 -2.47
N GLY A 65 -27.16 9.58 -1.17
CA GLY A 65 -26.39 10.56 -0.39
C GLY A 65 -24.92 10.72 -0.83
N PRO A 66 -24.23 11.78 -0.36
CA PRO A 66 -22.81 11.99 -0.60
C PRO A 66 -21.93 10.95 0.09
N LEU A 67 -20.91 10.45 -0.61
CA LEU A 67 -19.93 9.53 -0.05
C LEU A 67 -18.59 10.23 0.16
N PHE A 68 -18.09 10.15 1.39
CA PHE A 68 -16.80 10.65 1.83
C PHE A 68 -15.85 9.51 2.10
N PHE A 69 -14.59 9.70 1.73
CA PHE A 69 -13.53 8.74 1.95
C PHE A 69 -12.38 9.42 2.69
N THR A 70 -11.64 8.64 3.47
CA THR A 70 -10.46 9.13 4.21
C THR A 70 -9.28 9.35 3.28
N ASP A 71 -8.28 10.06 3.79
CA ASP A 71 -7.07 10.48 3.09
C ASP A 71 -6.24 9.35 2.51
N ASP A 72 -6.33 8.16 3.09
CA ASP A 72 -5.81 6.94 2.48
C ASP A 72 -6.32 6.76 1.05
N CYS A 73 -7.59 7.06 0.78
CA CYS A 73 -8.20 6.93 -0.54
C CYS A 73 -7.89 8.14 -1.45
N ALA A 74 -7.03 9.08 -1.02
CA ALA A 74 -6.69 10.30 -1.77
C ALA A 74 -5.64 10.05 -2.86
N VAL A 75 -5.82 8.97 -3.60
CA VAL A 75 -4.97 8.52 -4.70
C VAL A 75 -5.79 8.46 -5.98
N ALA A 76 -5.15 8.72 -7.13
CA ALA A 76 -5.81 8.78 -8.43
C ALA A 76 -6.56 7.48 -8.76
N GLU A 77 -5.96 6.35 -8.40
CA GLU A 77 -6.48 5.00 -8.62
C GLU A 77 -7.82 4.73 -7.93
N PHE A 78 -8.15 5.49 -6.88
CA PHE A 78 -9.38 5.29 -6.14
C PHE A 78 -10.62 5.72 -6.95
N ALA A 79 -10.47 6.70 -7.86
CA ALA A 79 -11.52 7.08 -8.80
C ALA A 79 -11.91 5.91 -9.72
N ASP A 80 -10.93 5.18 -10.21
CA ASP A 80 -11.16 4.06 -11.12
C ASP A 80 -11.88 2.90 -10.40
N LEU A 81 -11.58 2.66 -9.13
CA LEU A 81 -12.26 1.65 -8.32
C LEU A 81 -13.74 1.98 -8.06
N LEU A 82 -14.07 3.27 -7.95
CA LEU A 82 -15.45 3.73 -7.79
C LEU A 82 -16.24 3.73 -9.10
N GLY A 83 -15.57 3.71 -10.25
CA GLY A 83 -16.20 3.80 -11.57
C GLY A 83 -17.05 5.06 -11.72
N ASP A 84 -18.28 4.92 -12.22
CA ASP A 84 -19.22 6.04 -12.46
C ASP A 84 -19.48 6.90 -11.21
N GLN A 85 -19.21 6.35 -10.01
CA GLN A 85 -19.48 7.00 -8.73
C GLN A 85 -18.38 7.97 -8.30
N ALA A 86 -17.20 7.93 -8.94
CA ALA A 86 -16.09 8.82 -8.64
C ALA A 86 -16.44 10.32 -8.77
N SER A 87 -17.41 10.63 -9.62
CA SER A 87 -17.92 11.99 -9.87
C SER A 87 -18.68 12.59 -8.68
N SER A 88 -19.32 11.75 -7.86
CA SER A 88 -20.08 12.17 -6.68
C SER A 88 -19.35 11.88 -5.36
N ALA A 89 -18.28 11.09 -5.42
CA ALA A 89 -17.42 10.77 -4.28
C ALA A 89 -16.44 11.89 -3.96
N ARG A 90 -16.17 12.08 -2.67
CA ARG A 90 -15.21 13.05 -2.16
C ARG A 90 -14.20 12.39 -1.24
N VAL A 91 -12.96 12.82 -1.30
CA VAL A 91 -11.93 12.44 -0.33
C VAL A 91 -11.54 13.65 0.50
N VAL A 92 -11.25 13.40 1.77
CA VAL A 92 -10.63 14.38 2.67
C VAL A 92 -9.13 14.10 2.68
N ARG A 93 -8.28 15.07 2.37
CA ARG A 93 -6.81 14.89 2.34
C ARG A 93 -6.08 16.11 2.89
N LEU A 94 -4.79 15.96 3.24
CA LEU A 94 -3.96 17.13 3.54
C LEU A 94 -3.85 18.03 2.30
N ARG A 95 -3.93 19.34 2.53
CA ARG A 95 -3.95 20.36 1.48
C ARG A 95 -2.73 20.23 0.57
N GLY A 96 -2.97 20.15 -0.74
CA GLY A 96 -1.92 19.95 -1.73
C GLY A 96 -1.54 18.48 -1.97
N GLY A 97 -2.14 17.55 -1.22
CA GLY A 97 -1.95 16.11 -1.39
C GLY A 97 -0.58 15.60 -0.91
N PRO A 98 -0.37 14.27 -1.00
CA PRO A 98 0.77 13.58 -0.39
C PRO A 98 2.13 14.04 -0.94
N HIS A 99 2.20 14.38 -2.23
CA HIS A 99 3.43 14.85 -2.87
C HIS A 99 4.01 16.10 -2.18
N LEU A 100 3.17 17.11 -1.94
CA LEU A 100 3.60 18.35 -1.29
C LEU A 100 4.05 18.12 0.15
N GLN A 101 3.48 17.13 0.84
CA GLN A 101 3.89 16.79 2.21
C GLN A 101 5.27 16.11 2.23
N VAL A 102 5.55 15.23 1.27
CA VAL A 102 6.87 14.60 1.12
C VAL A 102 7.93 15.65 0.78
N GLU A 103 7.66 16.55 -0.16
CA GLU A 103 8.59 17.64 -0.51
C GLU A 103 8.85 18.55 0.70
N ALA A 104 7.81 18.90 1.46
CA ALA A 104 7.94 19.70 2.67
C ALA A 104 8.80 18.99 3.74
N ALA A 105 8.63 17.67 3.91
CA ALA A 105 9.43 16.86 4.83
C ALA A 105 10.91 16.81 4.44
N PHE A 106 11.22 16.59 3.17
CA PHE A 106 12.61 16.64 2.68
C PHE A 106 13.22 18.04 2.84
N ALA A 107 12.46 19.09 2.55
CA ALA A 107 12.91 20.45 2.75
C ALA A 107 13.21 20.75 4.23
N ALA A 108 12.38 20.26 5.15
CA ALA A 108 12.61 20.36 6.59
C ALA A 108 13.88 19.61 7.03
N LEU A 109 14.08 18.39 6.52
CA LEU A 109 15.29 17.60 6.77
C LEU A 109 16.56 18.28 6.26
N VAL A 110 16.55 18.81 5.04
CA VAL A 110 17.68 19.55 4.49
C VAL A 110 17.99 20.80 5.31
N ARG A 111 16.96 21.55 5.75
CA ARG A 111 17.16 22.71 6.65
C ARG A 111 17.79 22.27 7.98
N ALA A 112 17.29 21.21 8.59
CA ALA A 112 17.82 20.67 9.85
C ALA A 112 19.29 20.25 9.73
N LEU A 113 19.65 19.49 8.70
CA LEU A 113 21.02 19.02 8.47
C LEU A 113 21.99 20.14 8.07
N ARG A 114 21.51 21.22 7.41
CA ARG A 114 22.34 22.40 7.15
C ARG A 114 22.67 23.17 8.42
N SER A 115 21.74 23.21 9.37
CA SER A 115 21.97 23.88 10.66
C SER A 115 22.83 23.06 11.62
N ASP A 116 22.64 21.74 11.69
CA ASP A 116 23.43 20.81 12.50
C ASP A 116 23.74 19.53 11.72
N PRO A 117 24.85 19.51 10.95
CA PRO A 117 25.23 18.35 10.13
C PRO A 117 25.51 17.07 10.93
N ALA A 118 25.73 17.19 12.25
CA ALA A 118 26.01 16.05 13.12
C ALA A 118 24.73 15.52 13.81
N ALA A 119 23.57 16.12 13.59
CA ALA A 119 22.32 15.71 14.24
C ALA A 119 21.92 14.27 13.84
N THR A 120 21.64 13.43 14.84
CA THR A 120 21.19 12.03 14.68
C THR A 120 20.11 11.69 15.70
N GLY A 121 19.34 10.62 15.46
CA GLY A 121 18.33 10.12 16.41
C GLY A 121 17.30 11.18 16.82
N ASP A 122 16.98 11.25 18.10
CA ASP A 122 15.99 12.19 18.65
C ASP A 122 16.37 13.66 18.41
N ARG A 123 17.68 13.97 18.39
CA ARG A 123 18.16 15.32 18.10
C ARG A 123 17.85 15.73 16.66
N LEU A 124 18.04 14.82 15.70
CA LEU A 124 17.65 15.07 14.32
C LEU A 124 16.13 15.17 14.18
N LEU A 125 15.38 14.28 14.84
CA LEU A 125 13.92 14.31 14.81
C LEU A 125 13.36 15.64 15.35
N ALA A 126 13.89 16.13 16.49
CA ALA A 126 13.52 17.41 17.05
C ALA A 126 13.85 18.58 16.11
N ALA A 127 15.03 18.56 15.47
CA ALA A 127 15.43 19.58 14.51
C ALA A 127 14.56 19.56 13.23
N VAL A 128 14.20 18.38 12.72
CA VAL A 128 13.29 18.22 11.58
C VAL A 128 11.90 18.74 11.92
N ARG A 129 11.37 18.37 13.10
CA ARG A 129 10.06 18.85 13.58
C ARG A 129 10.04 20.37 13.75
N ALA A 130 11.10 20.96 14.29
CA ALA A 130 11.24 22.42 14.42
C ALA A 130 11.34 23.14 13.05
N ALA A 131 11.84 22.46 12.02
CA ALA A 131 11.97 22.98 10.66
C ALA A 131 10.76 22.66 9.76
N ALA A 132 9.81 21.86 10.24
CA ALA A 132 8.61 21.48 9.51
C ALA A 132 7.57 22.60 9.50
N ARG A 133 6.71 22.60 8.48
CA ARG A 133 5.62 23.57 8.35
C ARG A 133 4.39 23.19 9.18
N LEU A 134 4.22 21.90 9.44
CA LEU A 134 3.15 21.35 10.28
C LEU A 134 3.76 20.90 11.61
N SER A 135 3.00 21.07 12.68
CA SER A 135 3.28 20.47 13.98
C SER A 135 2.74 19.04 13.99
N PHE A 136 3.46 18.14 14.64
CA PHE A 136 3.09 16.74 14.76
C PHE A 136 3.15 16.29 16.22
N ASP A 137 2.21 15.44 16.64
CA ASP A 137 2.21 14.82 17.96
C ASP A 137 3.30 13.74 18.07
N ALA A 138 3.30 13.01 19.19
CA ALA A 138 4.28 11.96 19.42
C ALA A 138 4.20 10.83 18.39
N ASP A 139 3.00 10.54 17.88
CA ASP A 139 2.73 9.49 16.89
C ASP A 139 3.03 9.95 15.45
N GLY A 140 3.28 11.25 15.26
CA GLY A 140 3.58 11.85 13.97
C GLY A 140 2.31 12.29 13.22
N ASP A 141 1.18 12.37 13.92
CA ASP A 141 -0.07 12.90 13.38
C ASP A 141 -0.06 14.44 13.47
N PRO A 142 -0.53 15.15 12.43
CA PRO A 142 -0.51 16.60 12.42
C PRO A 142 -1.52 17.18 13.44
N VAL A 143 -1.04 18.03 14.35
CA VAL A 143 -1.84 18.58 15.48
C VAL A 143 -2.39 19.98 15.24
N ASP A 144 -1.76 20.78 14.38
CA ASP A 144 -2.20 22.17 14.08
C ASP A 144 -2.80 22.27 12.66
N ALA A 145 -3.36 21.19 12.13
CA ALA A 145 -3.92 21.13 10.78
C ALA A 145 -5.28 21.84 10.66
N ASP A 146 -5.44 23.02 11.25
CA ASP A 146 -6.66 23.81 11.21
C ASP A 146 -6.63 24.98 10.21
N ASP A 147 -7.86 25.22 9.74
CA ASP A 147 -8.48 26.29 8.95
C ASP A 147 -7.80 26.77 7.65
N ASP A 148 -6.55 27.19 7.65
CA ASP A 148 -5.91 27.80 6.46
C ASP A 148 -4.88 26.89 5.76
N ALA A 149 -4.37 25.85 6.42
CA ALA A 149 -3.26 25.04 5.91
C ALA A 149 -3.47 23.52 5.89
N GLY A 150 -4.42 22.96 6.65
CA GLY A 150 -4.40 21.54 6.99
C GLY A 150 -5.05 20.62 5.96
N TRP A 151 -6.38 20.59 5.92
CA TRP A 151 -7.16 19.62 5.17
C TRP A 151 -7.95 20.27 4.04
N GLU A 152 -8.20 19.52 2.97
CA GLU A 152 -9.07 19.89 1.87
C GLU A 152 -9.98 18.72 1.49
N VAL A 153 -11.17 19.05 1.00
CA VAL A 153 -12.09 18.08 0.42
C VAL A 153 -12.04 18.21 -1.09
N VAL A 154 -11.58 17.17 -1.76
CA VAL A 154 -11.50 17.15 -3.22
C VAL A 154 -12.41 16.06 -3.77
N PRO A 155 -13.12 16.31 -4.88
CA PRO A 155 -13.77 15.25 -5.62
C PRO A 155 -12.75 14.17 -5.96
N VAL A 156 -13.12 12.90 -5.80
CA VAL A 156 -12.24 11.78 -6.13
C VAL A 156 -11.83 11.84 -7.61
N ALA A 157 -12.75 12.29 -8.48
CA ALA A 157 -12.46 12.54 -9.89
C ALA A 157 -11.32 13.55 -10.17
N LEU A 158 -10.98 14.44 -9.22
CA LEU A 158 -9.89 15.41 -9.35
C LEU A 158 -8.55 14.91 -8.77
N LEU A 159 -8.51 13.72 -8.16
CA LEU A 159 -7.27 13.11 -7.68
C LEU A 159 -6.40 12.59 -8.82
N SER A 160 -7.01 12.32 -9.96
CA SER A 160 -6.31 11.93 -11.17
C SER A 160 -5.60 13.13 -11.77
N ALA A 161 -4.27 13.16 -11.67
CA ALA A 161 -3.48 13.88 -12.67
C ALA A 161 -3.91 13.39 -14.06
N PRO A 162 -3.91 14.25 -15.10
CA PRO A 162 -4.17 13.76 -16.45
C PRO A 162 -3.19 12.63 -16.71
N ALA A 163 -3.73 11.45 -17.02
CA ALA A 163 -2.92 10.34 -17.49
C ALA A 163 -2.00 10.85 -18.59
N ALA A 164 -0.76 10.35 -18.64
CA ALA A 164 0.08 10.53 -19.83
C ALA A 164 -0.80 10.29 -21.06
N PRO A 165 -0.73 11.17 -22.08
CA PRO A 165 -1.69 11.16 -23.17
C PRO A 165 -1.84 9.73 -23.66
N ARG A 166 -3.07 9.23 -23.46
CA ARG A 166 -3.56 8.01 -24.08
C ARG A 166 -3.07 8.04 -25.53
N PRO A 167 -2.57 6.96 -26.12
CA PRO A 167 -2.48 6.90 -27.56
C PRO A 167 -3.91 7.07 -28.08
N THR A 168 -4.29 8.31 -28.39
CA THR A 168 -5.58 8.64 -28.96
C THR A 168 -5.45 8.39 -30.45
N GLY A 169 -6.21 7.43 -30.95
CA GLY A 169 -6.52 7.33 -32.37
C GLY A 169 -5.99 6.08 -33.05
N ALA A 170 -6.60 4.94 -32.76
CA ALA A 170 -7.00 3.87 -33.69
C ALA A 170 -7.41 2.63 -32.86
N PRO A 171 -8.33 1.77 -33.33
CA PRO A 171 -8.36 0.41 -32.81
C PRO A 171 -6.95 -0.17 -32.98
N VAL A 172 -6.31 -0.58 -31.88
CA VAL A 172 -4.99 -1.19 -31.97
C VAL A 172 -5.18 -2.46 -32.80
N THR A 173 -4.59 -2.52 -33.98
CA THR A 173 -4.70 -3.70 -34.85
C THR A 173 -3.87 -4.88 -34.35
N GLY A 174 -3.24 -4.75 -33.17
CA GLY A 174 -2.43 -5.75 -32.49
C GLY A 174 -1.85 -5.20 -31.18
N TYR A 175 -1.34 -6.09 -30.32
CA TYR A 175 -0.57 -5.74 -29.13
C TYR A 175 0.88 -6.21 -29.33
N ASP A 176 1.86 -5.47 -28.81
CA ASP A 176 3.27 -5.90 -28.80
C ASP A 176 3.43 -7.17 -27.95
N VAL A 177 2.71 -7.23 -26.82
CA VAL A 177 2.73 -8.38 -25.90
C VAL A 177 1.33 -8.69 -25.37
N VAL A 178 0.98 -9.97 -25.30
CA VAL A 178 -0.16 -10.47 -24.54
C VAL A 178 0.36 -11.28 -23.35
N VAL A 179 0.06 -10.82 -22.14
CA VAL A 179 0.36 -11.52 -20.90
C VAL A 179 -0.84 -12.40 -20.55
N VAL A 180 -0.62 -13.71 -20.45
CA VAL A 180 -1.65 -14.68 -20.06
C VAL A 180 -1.54 -14.95 -18.56
N GLY A 181 -2.54 -14.51 -17.80
CA GLY A 181 -2.62 -14.58 -16.35
C GLY A 181 -2.37 -13.23 -15.67
N ALA A 182 -3.29 -12.83 -14.79
CA ALA A 182 -3.24 -11.63 -13.96
C ALA A 182 -2.93 -11.94 -12.48
N GLY A 183 -2.32 -13.11 -12.22
CA GLY A 183 -1.68 -13.39 -10.92
C GLY A 183 -0.45 -12.50 -10.68
N ALA A 184 0.17 -12.61 -9.51
CA ALA A 184 1.23 -11.68 -9.07
C ALA A 184 2.36 -11.49 -10.10
N VAL A 185 2.83 -12.59 -10.72
CA VAL A 185 3.89 -12.54 -11.74
C VAL A 185 3.41 -11.87 -13.03
N GLY A 186 2.25 -12.27 -13.56
CA GLY A 186 1.73 -11.74 -14.81
C GLY A 186 1.34 -10.27 -14.70
N ALA A 187 0.69 -9.89 -13.60
CA ALA A 187 0.37 -8.50 -13.28
C ALA A 187 1.63 -7.64 -13.17
N ALA A 188 2.67 -8.10 -12.46
CA ALA A 188 3.93 -7.37 -12.35
C ALA A 188 4.65 -7.25 -13.70
N THR A 189 4.61 -8.31 -14.51
CA THR A 189 5.18 -8.33 -15.87
C THR A 189 4.48 -7.32 -16.76
N ALA A 190 3.15 -7.32 -16.78
CA ALA A 190 2.35 -6.36 -17.53
C ALA A 190 2.65 -4.92 -17.09
N ALA A 191 2.85 -4.69 -15.79
CA ALA A 191 3.19 -3.38 -15.25
C ALA A 191 4.53 -2.84 -15.76
N GLU A 192 5.57 -3.68 -15.77
CA GLU A 192 6.90 -3.28 -16.25
C GLU A 192 6.99 -3.18 -17.78
N LEU A 193 6.26 -4.02 -18.53
CA LEU A 193 6.20 -3.92 -19.99
C LEU A 193 5.46 -2.66 -20.45
N ALA A 194 4.32 -2.37 -19.82
CA ALA A 194 3.54 -1.18 -20.14
C ALA A 194 4.28 0.10 -19.72
N SER A 195 4.96 0.10 -18.55
CA SER A 195 5.77 1.26 -18.12
C SER A 195 6.94 1.56 -19.06
N ALA A 196 7.44 0.55 -19.77
CA ALA A 196 8.44 0.68 -20.82
C ALA A 196 7.88 1.19 -22.17
N GLY A 197 6.57 1.45 -22.26
CA GLY A 197 5.92 2.02 -23.44
C GLY A 197 5.40 1.01 -24.47
N LEU A 198 5.40 -0.29 -24.15
CA LEU A 198 4.82 -1.32 -25.03
C LEU A 198 3.30 -1.33 -24.95
N THR A 199 2.65 -1.70 -26.06
CA THR A 199 1.21 -1.99 -26.07
C THR A 199 0.97 -3.40 -25.52
N VAL A 200 0.37 -3.48 -24.32
CA VAL A 200 0.20 -4.74 -23.59
C VAL A 200 -1.27 -5.10 -23.47
N ALA A 201 -1.63 -6.34 -23.78
CA ALA A 201 -2.89 -6.94 -23.35
C ALA A 201 -2.65 -7.93 -22.21
N VAL A 202 -3.62 -8.05 -21.30
CA VAL A 202 -3.64 -9.07 -20.25
C VAL A 202 -4.87 -9.94 -20.47
N ALA A 203 -4.69 -11.25 -20.57
CA ALA A 203 -5.79 -12.21 -20.65
C ALA A 203 -5.85 -12.99 -19.34
N ASP A 204 -6.96 -12.93 -18.62
CA ASP A 204 -7.14 -13.66 -17.37
C ASP A 204 -8.60 -14.11 -17.21
N LEU A 205 -8.80 -15.25 -16.54
CA LEU A 205 -10.13 -15.82 -16.29
C LEU A 205 -10.90 -15.06 -15.19
N GLY A 206 -10.26 -14.07 -14.57
CA GLY A 206 -10.82 -13.20 -13.56
C GLY A 206 -10.60 -13.70 -12.13
N PRO A 207 -10.94 -12.87 -11.14
CA PRO A 207 -10.66 -13.13 -9.71
C PRO A 207 -11.39 -14.37 -9.16
N GLY A 208 -12.42 -14.88 -9.85
CA GLY A 208 -13.14 -16.10 -9.49
C GLY A 208 -12.42 -17.40 -9.85
N ALA A 209 -11.45 -17.36 -10.77
CA ALA A 209 -10.72 -18.55 -11.21
C ALA A 209 -9.67 -19.01 -10.19
N GLY A 210 -9.38 -20.31 -10.18
CA GLY A 210 -8.30 -20.86 -9.35
C GLY A 210 -6.93 -20.41 -9.86
N SER A 211 -6.06 -19.93 -8.97
CA SER A 211 -4.68 -19.54 -9.29
C SER A 211 -3.72 -19.81 -8.15
N ALA A 212 -2.44 -20.00 -8.48
CA ALA A 212 -1.38 -20.16 -7.47
C ALA A 212 -1.24 -18.92 -6.57
N THR A 213 -1.48 -17.72 -7.11
CA THR A 213 -1.50 -16.49 -6.31
C THR A 213 -2.58 -16.56 -5.23
N ARG A 214 -3.79 -17.02 -5.57
CA ARG A 214 -4.89 -17.15 -4.61
C ARG A 214 -4.65 -18.21 -3.54
N ALA A 215 -3.94 -19.28 -3.88
CA ALA A 215 -3.59 -20.35 -2.95
C ALA A 215 -2.34 -20.05 -2.10
N SER A 216 -1.65 -18.92 -2.33
CA SER A 216 -0.41 -18.57 -1.64
C SER A 216 -0.65 -18.19 -0.18
N GLY A 217 0.28 -18.57 0.69
CA GLY A 217 0.32 -18.14 2.10
C GLY A 217 0.91 -16.73 2.30
N GLY A 218 1.40 -16.08 1.23
CA GLY A 218 1.77 -14.66 1.25
C GLY A 218 3.06 -14.32 1.99
N LEU A 219 3.93 -15.28 2.31
CA LEU A 219 5.22 -15.01 2.95
C LEU A 219 6.09 -14.11 2.07
N VAL A 220 6.67 -13.08 2.68
CA VAL A 220 7.58 -12.12 2.05
C VAL A 220 8.89 -12.12 2.82
N ARG A 221 9.98 -12.43 2.13
CA ARG A 221 11.37 -12.42 2.62
C ARG A 221 12.34 -12.19 1.47
N ALA A 222 13.54 -11.70 1.76
CA ALA A 222 14.62 -11.60 0.77
C ALA A 222 15.57 -12.80 0.82
N TYR A 223 15.76 -13.43 1.99
CA TYR A 223 16.60 -14.63 2.08
C TYR A 223 15.93 -15.84 1.43
N GLU A 224 16.62 -16.42 0.46
CA GLU A 224 16.33 -17.74 -0.12
C GLU A 224 17.61 -18.58 -0.16
N PRO A 225 17.56 -19.90 0.09
CA PRO A 225 18.75 -20.74 0.08
C PRO A 225 19.43 -20.79 -1.30
N GLU A 226 18.63 -20.84 -2.37
CA GLU A 226 19.12 -20.88 -3.75
C GLU A 226 19.53 -19.48 -4.23
N PRO A 227 20.81 -19.25 -4.61
CA PRO A 227 21.32 -17.93 -4.99
C PRO A 227 20.52 -17.23 -6.10
N VAL A 228 20.07 -17.97 -7.12
CA VAL A 228 19.28 -17.38 -8.22
C VAL A 228 17.94 -16.85 -7.72
N VAL A 229 17.27 -17.60 -6.84
CA VAL A 229 15.99 -17.18 -6.27
C VAL A 229 16.20 -16.03 -5.28
N ARG A 230 17.29 -16.07 -4.50
CA ARG A 230 17.67 -15.00 -3.57
C ARG A 230 17.89 -13.68 -4.29
N ALA A 231 18.57 -13.67 -5.43
CA ALA A 231 18.75 -12.47 -6.24
C ALA A 231 17.41 -11.85 -6.69
N LEU A 232 16.44 -12.69 -7.09
CA LEU A 232 15.09 -12.25 -7.44
C LEU A 232 14.32 -11.71 -6.22
N ALA A 233 14.45 -12.36 -5.07
CA ALA A 233 13.82 -11.94 -3.83
C ALA A 233 14.38 -10.60 -3.32
N VAL A 234 15.70 -10.40 -3.37
CA VAL A 234 16.36 -9.11 -3.09
C VAL A 234 15.83 -8.02 -4.03
N ARG A 235 15.72 -8.31 -5.33
CA ARG A 235 15.16 -7.35 -6.29
C ARG A 235 13.70 -7.01 -5.99
N SER A 236 12.88 -8.01 -5.67
CA SER A 236 11.48 -7.84 -5.25
C SER A 236 11.37 -6.97 -4.00
N HIS A 237 12.23 -7.23 -3.00
CA HIS A 237 12.30 -6.43 -1.78
C HIS A 237 12.64 -4.96 -2.09
N GLN A 238 13.64 -4.68 -2.94
CA GLN A 238 13.99 -3.32 -3.34
C GLN A 238 12.86 -2.60 -4.10
N LEU A 239 12.10 -3.33 -4.92
CA LEU A 239 11.02 -2.77 -5.73
C LEU A 239 9.78 -2.41 -4.92
N LEU A 240 9.46 -3.17 -3.86
CA LEU A 240 8.16 -3.08 -3.20
C LEU A 240 8.21 -3.07 -1.67
N TRP A 241 8.99 -3.95 -1.05
CA TRP A 241 8.86 -4.27 0.38
C TRP A 241 9.81 -3.50 1.30
N GLY A 242 10.95 -3.07 0.76
CA GLY A 242 12.02 -2.39 1.49
C GLY A 242 11.75 -0.91 1.78
N ALA A 243 10.66 -0.35 1.26
CA ALA A 243 10.24 1.00 1.58
C ALA A 243 9.90 1.13 3.08
N ALA A 244 10.12 2.32 3.66
CA ALA A 244 9.75 2.60 5.05
C ALA A 244 8.25 2.38 5.30
N SER A 245 7.43 2.78 4.31
CA SER A 245 5.99 2.55 4.26
C SER A 245 5.65 1.68 3.03
N PRO A 246 5.74 0.34 3.14
CA PRO A 246 5.34 -0.56 2.07
C PRO A 246 3.82 -0.46 1.82
N PRO A 247 3.33 -0.75 0.60
CA PRO A 247 1.96 -0.48 0.25
C PRO A 247 0.97 -1.27 1.12
N ARG A 248 0.20 -0.54 1.93
CA ARG A 248 -0.86 -1.11 2.77
C ARG A 248 -1.96 -1.78 1.96
N SER A 249 -2.16 -1.36 0.71
CA SER A 249 -3.08 -1.97 -0.26
C SER A 249 -2.71 -3.42 -0.63
N ALA A 250 -1.44 -3.80 -0.48
CA ALA A 250 -0.99 -5.18 -0.62
C ALA A 250 -1.12 -5.98 0.70
N GLY A 251 -1.68 -5.40 1.75
CA GLY A 251 -1.88 -6.07 3.05
C GLY A 251 -0.57 -6.43 3.77
N PHE A 252 0.56 -5.81 3.42
CA PHE A 252 1.85 -6.20 3.97
C PHE A 252 1.99 -5.87 5.46
N ARG A 253 2.46 -6.86 6.20
CA ARG A 253 2.71 -6.79 7.64
C ARG A 253 4.11 -7.27 7.94
N ARG A 254 4.95 -6.34 8.39
CA ARG A 254 6.35 -6.57 8.74
C ARG A 254 6.47 -7.23 10.12
N THR A 255 6.23 -8.54 10.16
CA THR A 255 6.39 -9.38 11.36
C THR A 255 7.79 -9.99 11.46
N GLY A 256 8.62 -9.78 10.44
CA GLY A 256 9.84 -10.51 10.16
C GLY A 256 9.59 -11.92 9.66
N SER A 257 10.66 -12.58 9.22
CA SER A 257 10.65 -13.96 8.73
C SER A 257 11.82 -14.75 9.30
N VAL A 258 11.60 -16.05 9.55
CA VAL A 258 12.63 -16.96 10.04
C VAL A 258 12.73 -18.18 9.11
N VAL A 259 13.95 -18.58 8.78
CA VAL A 259 14.24 -19.78 7.97
C VAL A 259 15.12 -20.70 8.79
N LEU A 260 14.61 -21.89 9.11
CA LEU A 260 15.35 -22.91 9.86
C LEU A 260 16.30 -23.66 8.92
N LEU A 261 17.51 -23.93 9.39
CA LEU A 261 18.59 -24.50 8.59
C LEU A 261 19.04 -25.84 9.16
N GLY A 262 19.33 -26.78 8.26
CA GLY A 262 20.10 -27.97 8.60
C GLY A 262 21.60 -27.67 8.68
N PRO A 263 22.43 -28.61 9.19
CA PRO A 263 23.87 -28.42 9.30
C PRO A 263 24.56 -28.07 7.96
N ASP A 264 24.12 -28.67 6.87
CA ASP A 264 24.70 -28.50 5.54
C ASP A 264 24.35 -27.15 4.89
N ASP A 265 23.30 -26.46 5.38
CA ASP A 265 22.82 -25.20 4.83
C ASP A 265 23.51 -23.97 5.43
N VAL A 266 24.19 -24.10 6.57
CA VAL A 266 24.73 -22.96 7.35
C VAL A 266 25.74 -22.15 6.54
N ALA A 267 26.64 -22.81 5.83
CA ALA A 267 27.68 -22.12 5.05
C ALA A 267 27.11 -21.40 3.81
N GLU A 268 26.00 -21.86 3.24
CA GLU A 268 25.27 -21.11 2.20
C GLU A 268 24.51 -19.94 2.82
N ALA A 269 23.90 -20.15 3.98
CA ALA A 269 23.17 -19.09 4.67
C ALA A 269 24.06 -17.90 5.04
N GLU A 270 25.27 -18.14 5.54
CA GLU A 270 26.24 -17.07 5.83
C GLU A 270 26.61 -16.27 4.57
N ARG A 271 26.79 -16.94 3.43
CA ARG A 271 27.04 -16.27 2.14
C ARG A 271 25.83 -15.45 1.71
N GLY A 272 24.63 -16.01 1.79
CA GLY A 272 23.38 -15.32 1.48
C GLY A 272 23.13 -14.10 2.37
N ILE A 273 23.44 -14.18 3.67
CA ILE A 273 23.36 -13.03 4.59
C ILE A 273 24.34 -11.93 4.16
N GLY A 274 25.56 -12.29 3.73
CA GLY A 274 26.52 -11.35 3.16
C GLY A 274 25.96 -10.62 1.92
N GLU A 275 25.31 -11.34 1.01
CA GLU A 275 24.66 -10.77 -0.18
C GLU A 275 23.50 -9.82 0.20
N LEU A 276 22.66 -10.21 1.16
CA LEU A 276 21.58 -9.37 1.68
C LEU A 276 22.13 -8.09 2.31
N SER A 277 23.20 -8.22 3.13
CA SER A 277 23.87 -7.08 3.76
C SER A 277 24.44 -6.12 2.72
N ALA A 278 25.08 -6.63 1.67
CA ALA A 278 25.57 -5.82 0.55
C ALA A 278 24.43 -5.10 -0.19
N ALA A 279 23.23 -5.68 -0.22
CA ALA A 279 22.02 -5.07 -0.76
C ALA A 279 21.30 -4.12 0.21
N GLY A 280 21.85 -3.88 1.42
CA GLY A 280 21.25 -3.04 2.46
C GLY A 280 20.08 -3.68 3.20
N ILE A 281 19.93 -5.00 3.11
CA ILE A 281 18.86 -5.77 3.76
C ILE A 281 19.44 -6.42 5.02
N LYS A 282 18.81 -6.17 6.16
CA LYS A 282 19.23 -6.76 7.43
C LYS A 282 18.76 -8.22 7.52
N ALA A 283 19.70 -9.13 7.76
CA ALA A 283 19.45 -10.49 8.17
C ALA A 283 20.51 -10.93 9.20
N ASP A 284 20.11 -11.69 10.20
CA ASP A 284 20.97 -12.18 11.28
C ASP A 284 20.94 -13.72 11.27
N LEU A 285 22.10 -14.36 11.49
CA LEU A 285 22.15 -15.80 11.75
C LEU A 285 21.94 -16.03 13.25
N LEU A 286 20.92 -16.82 13.61
CA LEU A 286 20.58 -17.16 14.98
C LEU A 286 21.01 -18.58 15.30
N THR A 287 21.57 -18.75 16.49
CA THR A 287 21.80 -20.07 17.10
C THR A 287 20.47 -20.69 17.57
N PRO A 288 20.40 -22.02 17.74
CA PRO A 288 19.21 -22.67 18.30
C PRO A 288 18.80 -22.11 19.66
N ARG A 289 19.76 -21.72 20.49
CA ARG A 289 19.50 -21.09 21.79
C ARG A 289 18.81 -19.73 21.64
N GLU A 290 19.30 -18.87 20.76
CA GLU A 290 18.70 -17.56 20.51
C GLU A 290 17.30 -17.69 19.90
N LEU A 291 17.12 -18.68 19.01
CA LEU A 291 15.83 -19.02 18.42
C LEU A 291 14.81 -19.39 19.50
N SER A 292 15.14 -20.32 20.41
CA SER A 292 14.24 -20.73 21.50
C SER A 292 13.98 -19.64 22.54
N VAL A 293 14.94 -18.73 22.78
CA VAL A 293 14.70 -17.55 23.64
C VAL A 293 13.71 -16.60 23.01
N ARG A 294 13.80 -16.39 21.69
CA ARG A 294 12.96 -15.44 20.95
C ARG A 294 11.56 -15.99 20.66
N TRP A 295 11.46 -17.28 20.37
CA TRP A 295 10.20 -17.99 20.12
C TRP A 295 10.13 -19.24 21.01
N PRO A 296 9.68 -19.11 22.27
CA PRO A 296 9.65 -20.21 23.24
C PRO A 296 8.77 -21.40 22.84
N ASP A 297 7.75 -21.15 22.00
CA ASP A 297 6.84 -22.18 21.50
C ASP A 297 7.42 -23.01 20.35
N LEU A 298 8.62 -22.66 19.86
CA LEU A 298 9.30 -23.35 18.76
C LEU A 298 10.29 -24.38 19.29
N THR A 299 10.12 -25.64 18.90
CA THR A 299 11.08 -26.71 19.16
C THR A 299 12.24 -26.64 18.15
N ALA A 300 13.46 -26.41 18.65
CA ALA A 300 14.65 -26.26 17.82
C ALA A 300 15.41 -27.60 17.60
N ASP A 301 14.79 -28.74 17.91
CA ASP A 301 15.40 -30.05 17.75
C ASP A 301 15.72 -30.31 16.26
N GLY A 302 16.98 -30.64 15.98
CA GLY A 302 17.46 -30.86 14.61
C GLY A 302 17.73 -29.58 13.80
N VAL A 303 17.52 -28.39 14.37
CA VAL A 303 17.87 -27.11 13.75
C VAL A 303 19.33 -26.78 14.08
N ALA A 304 20.16 -26.53 13.05
CA ALA A 304 21.56 -26.16 13.24
C ALA A 304 21.72 -24.64 13.46
N ALA A 305 20.95 -23.84 12.72
CA ALA A 305 20.88 -22.38 12.83
C ALA A 305 19.58 -21.88 12.19
N ALA A 306 19.31 -20.58 12.27
CA ALA A 306 18.21 -19.95 11.55
C ALA A 306 18.61 -18.61 10.96
N VAL A 307 18.13 -18.27 9.77
CA VAL A 307 18.21 -16.90 9.25
C VAL A 307 17.00 -16.13 9.73
N TRP A 308 17.24 -15.02 10.43
CA TRP A 308 16.22 -14.08 10.87
C TRP A 308 16.29 -12.80 10.04
N GLU A 309 15.20 -12.47 9.37
CA GLU A 309 15.05 -11.24 8.59
C GLU A 309 13.96 -10.36 9.20
N PRO A 310 14.29 -9.30 9.97
CA PRO A 310 13.29 -8.43 10.58
C PRO A 310 12.47 -7.62 9.56
N GLY A 311 12.99 -7.43 8.34
CA GLY A 311 12.31 -6.76 7.24
C GLY A 311 11.21 -7.60 6.57
N GLY A 312 11.22 -8.92 6.77
CA GLY A 312 10.25 -9.84 6.19
C GLY A 312 8.87 -9.78 6.86
N GLY A 313 7.98 -10.67 6.44
CA GLY A 313 6.63 -10.76 6.98
C GLY A 313 5.68 -11.45 6.02
N TYR A 314 4.45 -10.95 5.91
CA TYR A 314 3.47 -11.48 4.96
C TYR A 314 2.66 -10.37 4.30
N ALA A 315 2.13 -10.63 3.11
CA ALA A 315 1.25 -9.77 2.34
C ALA A 315 0.00 -10.53 1.88
N ASP A 316 -1.04 -9.79 1.48
CA ASP A 316 -2.17 -10.35 0.74
C ASP A 316 -1.75 -10.61 -0.72
N PRO A 317 -1.68 -11.87 -1.18
CA PRO A 317 -1.30 -12.19 -2.54
C PRO A 317 -2.27 -11.61 -3.58
N GLY A 318 -3.57 -11.60 -3.27
CA GLY A 318 -4.61 -11.06 -4.13
C GLY A 318 -4.45 -9.55 -4.31
N GLY A 319 -4.35 -8.83 -3.19
CA GLY A 319 -4.07 -7.40 -3.16
C GLY A 319 -2.74 -7.03 -3.84
N THR A 320 -1.70 -7.86 -3.70
CA THR A 320 -0.42 -7.65 -4.38
C THR A 320 -0.55 -7.76 -5.91
N ALA A 321 -1.26 -8.78 -6.41
CA ALA A 321 -1.52 -8.92 -7.84
C ALA A 321 -2.38 -7.77 -8.37
N ALA A 322 -3.42 -7.38 -7.63
CA ALA A 322 -4.29 -6.26 -7.98
C ALA A 322 -3.50 -4.93 -8.06
N LEU A 323 -2.58 -4.69 -7.13
CA LEU A 323 -1.70 -3.52 -7.14
C LEU A 323 -0.88 -3.43 -8.43
N TYR A 324 -0.28 -4.54 -8.86
CA TYR A 324 0.51 -4.56 -10.09
C TYR A 324 -0.37 -4.46 -11.34
N LEU A 325 -1.52 -5.13 -11.37
CA LEU A 325 -2.44 -5.05 -12.50
C LEU A 325 -2.93 -3.62 -12.69
N ALA A 326 -3.29 -2.94 -11.60
CA ALA A 326 -3.64 -1.52 -11.63
C ALA A 326 -2.49 -0.68 -12.20
N ARG A 327 -1.24 -0.95 -11.82
CA ARG A 327 -0.06 -0.28 -12.40
C ARG A 327 0.07 -0.52 -13.90
N ALA A 328 -0.17 -1.74 -14.39
CA ALA A 328 -0.16 -2.05 -15.82
C ALA A 328 -1.22 -1.24 -16.59
N LEU A 329 -2.45 -1.22 -16.08
CA LEU A 329 -3.55 -0.49 -16.69
C LEU A 329 -3.27 1.03 -16.75
N ARG A 330 -2.66 1.61 -15.70
CA ARG A 330 -2.22 3.02 -15.70
C ARG A 330 -1.21 3.34 -16.81
N HIS A 331 -0.39 2.37 -17.19
CA HIS A 331 0.57 2.51 -18.29
C HIS A 331 0.00 2.11 -19.66
N GLY A 332 -1.32 1.94 -19.77
CA GLY A 332 -1.99 1.69 -21.05
C GLY A 332 -2.16 0.23 -21.41
N ALA A 333 -1.87 -0.70 -20.50
CA ALA A 333 -2.24 -2.10 -20.70
C ALA A 333 -3.78 -2.25 -20.76
N VAL A 334 -4.26 -3.25 -21.49
CA VAL A 334 -5.69 -3.56 -21.62
C VAL A 334 -5.97 -4.94 -21.05
N LEU A 335 -6.90 -5.05 -20.11
CA LEU A 335 -7.44 -6.35 -19.70
C LEU A 335 -8.47 -6.81 -20.75
N LEU A 336 -8.22 -7.96 -21.35
CA LEU A 336 -9.14 -8.58 -22.31
C LEU A 336 -10.34 -9.18 -21.58
N PRO A 337 -11.55 -9.09 -22.18
CA PRO A 337 -12.72 -9.78 -21.63
C PRO A 337 -12.51 -11.30 -21.65
N PRO A 338 -13.11 -12.03 -20.69
CA PRO A 338 -13.06 -13.49 -20.64
C PRO A 338 -13.83 -14.17 -21.79
#